data_AF-A0A9Y4NEM9-F1
#
_entry.id   AF-A0A9Y4NEM9-F1
#
_cell.length_a   1.000
_cell.length_b   1.000
_cell.length_c   1.000
_cell.angle_alpha   90.00
_cell.angle_beta   90.00
_cell.angle_gamma   90.00
#
_symmetry.space_group_name_H-M   'P 1'
#
loop_
_entity.id
_entity.type
_entity.pdbx_description
1 polymer ?
#
loop_
_entity_poly.entity_id
_entity_poly.type
_entity_poly.pdbx_seq_one_letter_code
_entity_poly.pdbx_strand_id
1 'polypeptide(L)'
;MNFFFLLLLLFSLRTHGTRTGSNGGSPPYPEPDRDPVLVLEPDLSAVLRRVDPRFLSVTVDASLAAEESFMALLSSSKVRTLSAALSPAFLRFGGTRQDFMEFNPERVQWTSESTAAAHSRTFITHHSSVTLVRF
;
A
#
# COMPACT_ATOMS: atom_id res chain seq x y z
N MET A 1 -3.28 -1.33 -17.85
CA MET A 1 -1.89 -0.81 -17.96
C MET A 1 -1.14 -1.26 -16.72
N ASN A 2 -0.19 -2.18 -16.86
CA ASN A 2 0.26 -3.09 -15.80
C ASN A 2 1.28 -2.42 -14.85
N PHE A 3 0.80 -1.85 -13.75
CA PHE A 3 1.64 -1.28 -12.68
C PHE A 3 2.66 -2.28 -12.10
N PHE A 4 2.30 -3.57 -12.09
CA PHE A 4 3.20 -4.66 -11.68
C PHE A 4 4.45 -4.77 -12.55
N PHE A 5 4.31 -4.56 -13.87
CA PHE A 5 5.44 -4.56 -14.79
C PHE A 5 6.38 -3.37 -14.53
N LEU A 6 5.82 -2.20 -14.19
CA LEU A 6 6.61 -1.02 -13.85
C LEU A 6 7.42 -1.25 -12.57
N LEU A 7 6.83 -1.90 -11.56
CA LEU A 7 7.53 -2.24 -10.33
C LEU A 7 8.70 -3.19 -10.61
N LEU A 8 8.47 -4.23 -11.42
CA LEU A 8 9.51 -5.18 -11.81
C LEU A 8 10.65 -4.48 -12.59
N LEU A 9 10.30 -3.54 -13.47
CA LEU A 9 11.27 -2.73 -14.21
C LEU A 9 12.16 -1.91 -13.26
N LEU A 10 11.57 -1.21 -12.29
CA LEU A 10 12.30 -0.38 -11.33
C LEU A 10 13.26 -1.20 -10.45
N PHE A 11 12.92 -2.45 -10.13
CA PHE A 11 13.84 -3.35 -9.42
C PHE A 11 15.00 -3.80 -10.30
N SER A 12 14.78 -4.03 -11.60
CA SER A 12 15.83 -4.41 -12.56
C SER A 12 16.82 -3.29 -12.86
N LEU A 13 16.40 -2.01 -12.80
CA LEU A 13 17.30 -0.87 -13.05
C LEU A 13 18.38 -0.66 -11.96
N ARG A 14 18.27 -1.33 -10.80
CA ARG A 14 19.24 -1.16 -9.69
C ARG A 14 20.47 -2.07 -9.80
N THR A 15 20.47 -3.05 -10.71
CA THR A 15 21.62 -3.94 -10.91
C THR A 15 22.54 -3.41 -12.02
N HIS A 16 23.23 -2.30 -11.75
CA HIS A 16 24.28 -1.80 -12.63
C HIS A 16 25.54 -2.66 -12.44
N GLY A 17 25.67 -3.72 -13.23
CA GLY A 17 26.90 -4.49 -13.35
C GLY A 17 27.92 -3.76 -14.23
N THR A 18 29.06 -3.41 -13.67
CA THR A 18 30.23 -2.87 -14.37
C THR A 18 30.73 -3.88 -15.42
N ARG A 19 30.68 -3.50 -16.70
CA ARG A 19 31.25 -4.30 -17.81
C ARG A 19 32.78 -4.19 -17.80
N THR A 20 33.47 -5.30 -17.58
CA THR A 20 34.87 -5.50 -17.97
C THR A 20 34.93 -6.65 -18.98
N GLY A 21 35.46 -6.39 -20.17
CA GLY A 21 35.62 -7.42 -21.21
C GLY A 21 36.03 -6.83 -22.56
N SER A 22 37.28 -6.41 -22.66
CA SER A 22 37.98 -6.16 -23.92
C SER A 22 38.27 -7.49 -24.61
N ASN A 23 37.91 -7.64 -25.89
CA ASN A 23 38.79 -8.20 -26.92
C ASN A 23 38.18 -8.13 -28.35
N GLY A 24 38.79 -7.29 -29.19
CA GLY A 24 39.28 -7.58 -30.54
C GLY A 24 38.34 -8.06 -31.67
N GLY A 25 38.07 -7.15 -32.62
CA GLY A 25 37.80 -7.46 -34.04
C GLY A 25 36.51 -6.84 -34.62
N SER A 26 36.62 -5.96 -35.63
CA SER A 26 35.49 -5.36 -36.40
C SER A 26 35.78 -5.41 -37.91
N PRO A 27 34.82 -5.12 -38.83
CA PRO A 27 33.45 -5.67 -39.03
C PRO A 27 33.25 -6.16 -40.50
N PRO A 28 32.06 -6.65 -40.93
CA PRO A 28 31.25 -5.79 -41.82
C PRO A 28 29.70 -5.98 -41.78
N TYR A 29 29.01 -4.89 -42.13
CA TYR A 29 27.58 -4.66 -42.43
C TYR A 29 26.58 -4.44 -41.27
N PRO A 30 25.79 -3.33 -41.32
CA PRO A 30 24.75 -3.05 -40.35
C PRO A 30 23.44 -3.73 -40.80
N GLU A 31 23.09 -4.84 -40.17
CA GLU A 31 21.71 -5.36 -40.13
C GLU A 31 20.97 -4.61 -39.02
N PRO A 32 19.99 -3.74 -39.33
CA PRO A 32 19.29 -2.94 -38.35
C PRO A 32 18.00 -3.65 -37.92
N ASP A 33 18.09 -4.88 -37.38
CA ASP A 33 16.91 -5.50 -36.75
C ASP A 33 17.28 -6.67 -35.84
N ARG A 34 18.19 -6.45 -34.89
CA ARG A 34 18.31 -7.37 -33.75
C ARG A 34 18.11 -6.60 -32.48
N ASP A 35 16.95 -6.81 -31.86
CA ASP A 35 16.76 -6.52 -30.46
C ASP A 35 17.99 -7.03 -29.70
N PRO A 36 18.69 -6.17 -28.94
CA PRO A 36 19.89 -6.60 -28.24
C PRO A 36 19.50 -7.73 -27.28
N VAL A 37 19.98 -8.94 -27.57
CA VAL A 37 19.75 -10.12 -26.73
C VAL A 37 20.53 -9.91 -25.43
N LEU A 38 19.81 -9.54 -24.37
CA LEU A 38 20.38 -9.40 -23.04
C LEU A 38 20.45 -10.78 -22.38
N VAL A 39 21.66 -11.28 -22.19
CA VAL A 39 21.90 -12.51 -21.40
C VAL A 39 22.12 -12.10 -19.94
N LEU A 40 21.31 -12.64 -19.03
CA LEU A 40 21.42 -12.44 -17.59
C LEU A 40 22.03 -13.70 -16.96
N GLU A 41 23.17 -13.57 -16.29
CA GLU A 41 23.81 -14.65 -15.52
C GLU A 41 23.58 -14.40 -14.02
N PRO A 42 22.64 -15.11 -13.37
CA PRO A 42 22.39 -14.92 -11.94
C PRO A 42 23.49 -15.57 -11.10
N ASP A 43 24.14 -14.77 -10.25
CA ASP A 43 25.02 -15.29 -9.20
C ASP A 43 24.19 -15.71 -7.98
N LEU A 44 24.19 -17.02 -7.70
CA LEU A 44 23.48 -17.64 -6.59
C LEU A 44 24.44 -18.19 -5.51
N SER A 45 25.74 -17.83 -5.58
CA SER A 45 26.77 -18.32 -4.67
C SER A 45 26.59 -17.82 -3.22
N ALA A 46 25.90 -16.69 -3.02
CA ALA A 46 25.69 -16.09 -1.72
C ALA A 46 24.32 -15.40 -1.60
N VAL A 47 23.75 -15.44 -0.39
CA VAL A 47 22.56 -14.64 -0.04
C VAL A 47 23.01 -13.23 0.32
N LEU A 48 22.71 -12.24 -0.55
CA LEU A 48 23.09 -10.84 -0.31
C LEU A 48 22.28 -10.20 0.82
N ARG A 49 20.98 -10.51 0.90
CA ARG A 49 20.07 -9.95 1.91
C ARG A 49 18.86 -10.84 2.10
N ARG A 50 18.44 -11.00 3.36
CA ARG A 50 17.12 -11.52 3.70
C ARG A 50 16.18 -10.35 3.94
N VAL A 51 15.01 -10.39 3.31
CA VAL A 51 13.95 -9.40 3.50
C VAL A 51 12.85 -9.98 4.37
N ASP A 52 12.14 -9.13 5.11
CA ASP A 52 10.96 -9.54 5.89
C ASP A 52 9.87 -10.05 4.91
N PRO A 53 9.05 -11.05 5.28
CA PRO A 53 7.92 -11.48 4.47
C PRO A 53 6.96 -10.33 4.08
N ARG A 54 6.89 -9.28 4.91
CA ARG A 54 6.11 -8.06 4.72
C ARG A 54 6.88 -6.96 3.99
N PHE A 55 7.98 -7.29 3.32
CA PHE A 55 8.83 -6.32 2.64
C PHE A 55 8.01 -5.43 1.68
N LEU A 56 7.05 -6.01 0.97
CA LEU A 56 6.07 -5.26 0.19
C LEU A 56 4.91 -4.82 1.11
N SER A 57 5.08 -3.66 1.74
CA SER A 57 4.06 -3.01 2.57
C SER A 57 3.46 -1.79 1.88
N VAL A 58 2.29 -1.35 2.33
CA VAL A 58 1.53 -0.27 1.69
C VAL A 58 1.14 0.84 2.66
N THR A 59 0.78 2.00 2.11
CA THR A 59 0.41 3.18 2.88
C THR A 59 -0.96 3.71 2.46
N VAL A 60 -1.70 4.26 3.41
CA VAL A 60 -2.91 5.07 3.21
C VAL A 60 -2.60 6.47 3.71
N ASP A 61 -2.87 7.46 2.87
CA ASP A 61 -2.58 8.85 3.21
C ASP A 61 -3.59 9.39 4.25
N ALA A 62 -3.07 10.03 5.30
CA ALA A 62 -3.84 10.63 6.38
C ALA A 62 -4.80 11.73 5.90
N SER A 63 -4.57 12.34 4.73
CA SER A 63 -5.49 13.31 4.16
C SER A 63 -6.85 12.72 3.82
N LEU A 64 -6.91 11.43 3.50
CA LEU A 64 -8.16 10.73 3.20
C LEU A 64 -9.07 10.62 4.43
N ALA A 65 -8.53 10.71 5.65
CA ALA A 65 -9.33 10.70 6.89
C ALA A 65 -10.31 11.87 6.99
N ALA A 66 -10.04 12.96 6.28
CA ALA A 66 -10.91 14.14 6.25
C ALA A 66 -12.19 13.90 5.44
N GLU A 67 -12.16 12.93 4.52
CA GLU A 67 -13.27 12.61 3.62
C GLU A 67 -14.23 11.63 4.31
N GLU A 68 -15.50 11.99 4.43
CA GLU A 68 -16.51 11.13 5.08
C GLU A 68 -16.70 9.80 4.34
N SER A 69 -16.53 9.83 3.02
CA SER A 69 -16.64 8.65 2.15
C SER A 69 -15.48 7.66 2.32
N PHE A 70 -14.37 8.07 2.91
CA PHE A 70 -13.18 7.25 2.98
C PHE A 70 -13.37 6.00 3.86
N MET A 71 -14.10 6.13 4.97
CA MET A 71 -14.41 4.98 5.82
C MET A 71 -15.31 3.97 5.09
N ALA A 72 -16.25 4.45 4.27
CA ALA A 72 -17.06 3.58 3.42
C ALA A 72 -16.19 2.89 2.35
N LEU A 73 -15.23 3.59 1.75
CA LEU A 73 -14.29 3.01 0.78
C LEU A 73 -13.46 1.88 1.40
N LEU A 74 -12.94 2.07 2.62
CA LEU A 74 -12.20 1.03 3.34
C LEU A 74 -13.05 -0.20 3.68
N SER A 75 -14.36 -0.01 3.86
CA SER A 75 -15.31 -1.10 4.08
C SER A 75 -15.65 -1.90 2.80
N SER A 76 -15.31 -1.37 1.62
CA SER A 76 -15.62 -1.99 0.33
C SER A 76 -15.00 -3.38 0.21
N SER A 77 -15.81 -4.36 -0.21
CA SER A 77 -15.35 -5.73 -0.48
C SER A 77 -14.21 -5.76 -1.50
N LYS A 78 -14.24 -4.89 -2.51
CA LYS A 78 -13.19 -4.79 -3.52
C LYS A 78 -11.85 -4.36 -2.90
N VAL A 79 -11.86 -3.33 -2.07
CA VAL A 79 -10.65 -2.83 -1.40
C VAL A 79 -10.10 -3.88 -0.44
N ARG A 80 -10.99 -4.53 0.33
CA ARG A 80 -10.61 -5.63 1.24
C ARG A 80 -9.99 -6.82 0.53
N THR A 81 -10.54 -7.23 -0.62
CA THR A 81 -9.97 -8.34 -1.41
C THR A 81 -8.60 -7.98 -1.95
N LEU A 82 -8.43 -6.74 -2.46
CA LEU A 82 -7.14 -6.29 -2.97
C LEU A 82 -6.10 -6.16 -1.86
N SER A 83 -6.47 -5.66 -0.68
CA SER A 83 -5.54 -5.57 0.45
C SER A 83 -5.19 -6.95 1.01
N ALA A 84 -6.13 -7.89 1.02
CA ALA A 84 -5.87 -9.27 1.42
C ALA A 84 -4.87 -9.97 0.48
N ALA A 85 -4.89 -9.67 -0.82
CA ALA A 85 -3.93 -10.20 -1.79
C ALA A 85 -2.48 -9.73 -1.55
N LEU A 86 -2.28 -8.66 -0.78
CA LEU A 86 -0.96 -8.17 -0.38
C LEU A 86 -0.48 -8.79 0.94
N SER A 87 -1.30 -9.62 1.60
CA SER A 87 -0.90 -10.28 2.85
C SER A 87 0.20 -11.32 2.60
N PRO A 88 1.27 -11.37 3.41
CA PRO A 88 1.52 -10.55 4.58
C PRO A 88 2.10 -9.16 4.23
N ALA A 89 1.53 -8.10 4.78
CA ALA A 89 2.02 -6.72 4.61
C ALA A 89 1.72 -5.86 5.85
N PHE A 90 2.50 -4.80 6.06
CA PHE A 90 2.11 -3.70 6.93
C PHE A 90 1.23 -2.70 6.16
N LEU A 91 0.31 -2.09 6.89
CA LEU A 91 -0.46 -0.95 6.44
C LEU A 91 -0.06 0.27 7.28
N ARG A 92 0.63 1.24 6.68
CA ARG A 92 0.92 2.53 7.33
C ARG A 92 -0.21 3.50 7.05
N PHE A 93 -0.82 4.04 8.09
CA PHE A 93 -1.65 5.22 7.98
C PHE A 93 -0.81 6.46 8.34
N GLY A 94 -0.65 7.41 7.43
CA GLY A 94 0.22 8.55 7.66
C GLY A 94 0.39 9.45 6.44
N GLY A 95 1.40 10.32 6.45
CA GLY A 95 1.59 11.33 5.41
C GLY A 95 1.62 12.73 6.02
N THR A 96 1.66 13.78 5.20
CA THR A 96 1.83 15.16 5.70
C THR A 96 0.72 15.60 6.65
N ARG A 97 -0.51 15.14 6.40
CA ARG A 97 -1.66 15.51 7.21
C ARG A 97 -1.71 14.79 8.57
N GLN A 98 -0.86 13.79 8.80
CA GLN A 98 -0.83 13.02 10.05
C GLN A 98 -0.62 13.90 11.28
N ASP A 99 0.26 14.90 11.19
CA ASP A 99 0.61 15.78 12.32
C ASP A 99 -0.50 16.79 12.67
N PHE A 100 -1.50 16.93 11.81
CA PHE A 100 -2.63 17.87 11.95
C PHE A 100 -3.94 17.15 12.26
N MET A 101 -3.91 15.83 12.47
CA MET A 101 -5.09 15.08 12.87
C MET A 101 -5.32 15.23 14.36
N GLU A 102 -6.50 15.72 14.72
CA GLU A 102 -6.98 15.73 16.08
C GLU A 102 -8.02 14.61 16.27
N PHE A 103 -7.84 13.82 17.32
CA PHE A 103 -8.83 12.84 17.71
C PHE A 103 -9.92 13.53 18.56
N ASN A 104 -11.12 13.66 17.99
CA ASN A 104 -12.29 14.20 18.71
C ASN A 104 -13.35 13.09 18.90
N PRO A 105 -13.44 12.46 20.08
CA PRO A 105 -14.39 11.39 20.35
C PRO A 105 -15.86 11.86 20.35
N GLU A 106 -16.11 13.14 20.61
CA GLU A 106 -17.46 13.71 20.68
C GLU A 106 -18.10 13.92 19.30
N ARG A 107 -17.33 13.83 18.20
CA ARG A 107 -17.85 14.02 16.84
C ARG A 107 -18.70 12.83 16.34
N VAL A 108 -18.68 11.69 17.03
CA VAL A 108 -19.29 10.43 16.58
C VAL A 108 -20.76 10.26 16.99
N GLN A 109 -21.29 11.12 17.87
CA GLN A 109 -22.57 10.89 18.57
C GLN A 109 -23.83 11.39 17.84
N TRP A 110 -23.72 12.07 16.70
CA TRP A 110 -24.88 12.74 16.05
C TRP A 110 -25.54 11.98 14.89
N THR A 111 -25.49 10.65 14.86
CA THR A 111 -26.22 9.86 13.84
C THR A 111 -27.25 8.89 14.41
N SER A 112 -27.46 8.85 15.73
CA SER A 112 -28.50 8.01 16.37
C SER A 112 -29.61 8.78 17.10
N GLU A 113 -29.50 10.10 17.29
CA GLU A 113 -30.47 10.87 18.09
C GLU A 113 -31.60 11.56 17.29
N SER A 114 -31.49 11.69 15.96
CA SER A 114 -32.53 12.37 15.17
C SER A 114 -33.78 11.52 14.84
N THR A 115 -33.83 10.26 15.27
CA THR A 115 -35.04 9.41 15.15
C THR A 115 -35.66 9.03 16.50
N ALA A 116 -34.98 9.33 17.62
CA ALA A 116 -35.49 9.04 18.97
C ALA A 116 -36.33 10.19 19.56
N ALA A 117 -36.34 11.37 18.94
CA ALA A 117 -37.06 12.55 19.44
C ALA A 117 -38.61 12.45 19.38
N ALA A 118 -39.18 11.36 18.85
CA ALA A 118 -40.62 11.18 18.73
C ALA A 118 -41.27 10.24 19.76
N HIS A 119 -40.51 9.58 20.66
CA HIS A 119 -41.15 8.71 21.64
C HIS A 119 -40.52 8.76 23.03
N SER A 120 -41.32 9.28 23.97
CA SER A 120 -41.26 9.10 25.42
C SER A 120 -40.02 9.63 26.16
N ARG A 121 -40.21 10.81 26.75
CA ARG A 121 -39.69 11.16 28.09
C ARG A 121 -39.76 9.94 29.03
N THR A 122 -38.67 9.63 29.73
CA THR A 122 -38.59 9.36 31.19
C THR A 122 -37.29 8.62 31.57
N PHE A 123 -36.38 9.35 32.22
CA PHE A 123 -35.54 8.95 33.37
C PHE A 123 -34.44 7.85 33.29
N ILE A 124 -33.27 8.26 33.82
CA ILE A 124 -32.25 7.55 34.64
C ILE A 124 -30.91 7.15 33.98
N THR A 125 -29.89 7.55 34.72
CA THR A 125 -28.43 7.46 34.61
C THR A 125 -27.79 6.08 34.49
N HIS A 126 -26.56 6.13 33.96
CA HIS A 126 -25.35 5.36 34.31
C HIS A 126 -24.97 4.11 33.49
N HIS A 127 -23.70 4.18 33.07
CA HIS A 127 -22.71 3.14 32.81
C HIS A 127 -22.39 2.79 31.35
N SER A 128 -21.22 3.29 30.95
CA SER A 128 -20.47 3.06 29.72
C SER A 128 -20.20 1.59 29.47
N SER A 129 -20.41 1.14 28.22
CA SER A 129 -19.87 -0.11 27.70
C SER A 129 -19.23 0.14 26.35
N VAL A 130 -17.91 0.03 26.27
CA VAL A 130 -17.11 0.15 25.05
C VAL A 130 -17.05 -1.22 24.38
N THR A 131 -17.68 -1.36 23.22
CA THR A 131 -17.59 -2.56 22.39
C THR A 131 -16.38 -2.44 21.46
N LEU A 132 -15.37 -3.28 21.72
CA LEU A 132 -14.17 -3.39 20.89
C LEU A 132 -14.49 -4.19 19.62
N VAL A 133 -14.53 -3.53 18.47
CA VAL A 133 -14.66 -4.19 17.16
C VAL A 133 -13.29 -4.76 16.78
N ARG A 134 -13.21 -6.08 16.68
CA ARG A 134 -12.02 -6.83 16.24
C ARG A 134 -12.06 -6.98 14.71
N PHE A 135 -10.94 -6.69 14.06
CA PHE A 135 -10.72 -6.95 12.63
C PHE A 135 -10.22 -8.38 12.41
#